data_AF-A0A8C1VKG7-F1
#
_entry.id   AF-A0A8C1VKG7-F1
#
_cell.length_a   1.000
_cell.length_b   1.000
_cell.length_c   1.000
_cell.angle_alpha   90.00
_cell.angle_beta   90.00
_cell.angle_gamma   90.00
#
_symmetry.space_group_name_H-M   'P 1'
#
loop_
_entity.id
_entity.type
_entity.pdbx_description
1 polymer ?
#
loop_
_entity_poly.entity_id
_entity_poly.type
_entity_poly.pdbx_seq_one_letter_code
_entity_poly.pdbx_strand_id
1 'polypeptide(L)'
;MVLKLKFHEQKLLKEVDFINWEVDNNLHEVKMLRKYHIEKREDCTKYNKLSRNIRELAQKIWDFDEKDGFRAQSTALFLEKLYSVGLIPTKQKLSLTNEVSASAFCRRRLPTIMLKLRMAQNLKTAITFIEQGLYSICHQTSKKIKITTFFNNSSVI
;
A
#
# COMPACT_ATOMS: atom_id res chain seq x y z
N MET A 1 -20.74 -21.41 -5.89
CA MET A 1 -20.95 -21.31 -7.35
C MET A 1 -22.47 -21.19 -7.53
N VAL A 2 -22.95 -20.02 -7.96
CA VAL A 2 -24.40 -19.77 -8.13
C VAL A 2 -24.72 -19.99 -9.60
N LEU A 3 -25.80 -20.72 -9.89
CA LEU A 3 -26.28 -20.94 -11.25
C LEU A 3 -26.64 -19.60 -11.91
N LYS A 4 -26.44 -19.50 -13.23
CA LYS A 4 -26.81 -18.30 -13.98
C LYS A 4 -28.33 -18.14 -13.98
N LEU A 5 -28.83 -17.13 -13.26
CA LEU A 5 -30.25 -16.82 -13.16
C LEU A 5 -30.86 -16.55 -14.54
N LYS A 6 -32.09 -17.03 -14.76
CA LYS A 6 -32.88 -16.73 -15.97
C LYS A 6 -33.35 -15.28 -15.93
N PHE A 7 -33.74 -14.74 -17.09
CA PHE A 7 -34.14 -13.33 -17.20
C PHE A 7 -35.24 -12.91 -16.21
N HIS A 8 -36.24 -13.76 -15.97
CA HIS A 8 -37.32 -13.46 -15.02
C HIS A 8 -36.84 -13.49 -13.56
N GLU A 9 -35.91 -14.39 -13.22
CA GLU A 9 -35.31 -14.46 -11.88
C GLU A 9 -34.40 -13.26 -11.61
N GLN A 10 -33.62 -12.82 -12.61
CA GLN A 10 -32.81 -11.59 -12.53
C GLN A 10 -33.67 -10.34 -12.38
N LYS A 11 -34.87 -10.31 -12.99
CA LYS A 11 -35.79 -9.18 -12.84
C LYS A 11 -36.35 -9.06 -11.42
N LEU A 12 -36.49 -10.19 -10.71
CA LEU A 12 -36.93 -10.25 -9.31
C LEU A 12 -35.78 -9.95 -8.34
N LEU A 13 -34.56 -10.40 -8.65
CA LEU A 13 -33.38 -10.29 -7.78
C LEU A 13 -32.42 -9.18 -8.24
N LYS A 14 -32.96 -7.98 -8.50
CA LYS A 14 -32.14 -6.83 -8.96
C LYS A 14 -31.27 -6.21 -7.87
N GLU A 15 -31.72 -6.25 -6.63
CA GLU A 15 -31.01 -5.63 -5.48
C GLU A 15 -30.15 -6.64 -4.70
N VAL A 16 -30.28 -7.93 -4.99
CA VAL A 16 -29.65 -9.01 -4.22
C VAL A 16 -28.44 -9.55 -4.97
N ASP A 17 -27.28 -8.97 -4.69
CA ASP A 17 -25.98 -9.49 -5.12
C ASP A 17 -25.30 -10.25 -3.97
N PHE A 18 -25.35 -11.59 -4.01
CA PHE A 18 -24.75 -12.44 -2.97
C PHE A 18 -23.22 -12.33 -2.82
N ILE A 19 -22.54 -11.74 -3.82
CA ILE A 19 -21.07 -11.68 -3.89
C ILE A 19 -20.56 -10.26 -3.59
N ASN A 20 -21.34 -9.24 -3.91
CA ASN A 20 -20.93 -7.85 -3.85
C ASN A 20 -21.93 -7.08 -3.00
N TRP A 21 -21.67 -6.99 -1.70
CA TRP A 21 -22.43 -6.12 -0.82
C TRP A 21 -21.82 -4.71 -0.86
N GLU A 22 -22.64 -3.66 -0.96
CA GLU A 22 -22.15 -2.28 -1.13
C GLU A 22 -21.20 -1.81 -0.02
N VAL A 23 -21.39 -2.33 1.19
CA VAL A 23 -20.56 -2.01 2.37
C VAL A 23 -19.17 -2.66 2.29
N ASP A 24 -19.06 -3.76 1.53
CA ASP A 24 -17.84 -4.54 1.42
C ASP A 24 -16.98 -4.06 0.25
N ASN A 25 -16.04 -3.15 0.53
CA ASN A 25 -14.97 -2.80 -0.42
C ASN A 25 -13.92 -3.93 -0.62
N ASN A 26 -14.37 -5.18 -0.46
CA ASN A 26 -13.62 -6.42 -0.40
C ASN A 26 -12.99 -6.77 -1.74
N LEU A 27 -13.67 -6.47 -2.86
CA LEU A 27 -13.18 -6.78 -4.20
C LEU A 27 -11.84 -6.10 -4.52
N HIS A 28 -11.64 -4.84 -4.10
CA HIS A 28 -10.39 -4.12 -4.36
C HIS A 28 -9.23 -4.68 -3.52
N GLU A 29 -9.50 -5.00 -2.25
CA GLU A 29 -8.52 -5.63 -1.37
C GLU A 29 -8.10 -7.00 -1.91
N VAL A 30 -9.06 -7.86 -2.26
CA VAL A 30 -8.80 -9.19 -2.82
C VAL A 30 -8.02 -9.11 -4.12
N LYS A 31 -8.34 -8.15 -5.01
CA LYS A 31 -7.55 -7.91 -6.23
C LYS A 31 -6.10 -7.55 -5.89
N MET A 32 -5.86 -6.70 -4.89
CA MET A 32 -4.49 -6.36 -4.47
C MET A 32 -3.76 -7.53 -3.82
N LEU A 33 -4.43 -8.30 -2.95
CA LEU A 33 -3.86 -9.50 -2.32
C LEU A 33 -3.39 -10.50 -3.37
N ARG A 34 -4.23 -10.78 -4.37
CA ARG A 34 -3.90 -11.69 -5.48
C ARG A 34 -2.76 -11.16 -6.34
N LYS A 35 -2.81 -9.87 -6.70
CA LYS A 35 -1.81 -9.23 -7.57
C LYS A 35 -0.41 -9.22 -6.98
N TYR A 36 -0.28 -8.97 -5.68
CA TYR A 36 1.02 -8.86 -5.00
C TYR A 36 1.36 -10.05 -4.11
N HIS A 37 0.56 -11.12 -4.18
CA HIS A 37 0.74 -12.35 -3.41
C HIS A 37 0.98 -12.08 -1.92
N ILE A 38 0.06 -11.32 -1.32
CA ILE A 38 0.12 -10.99 0.11
C ILE A 38 -0.64 -12.06 0.88
N GLU A 39 0.01 -12.72 1.83
CA GLU A 39 -0.59 -13.81 2.60
C GLU A 39 -1.58 -13.31 3.65
N LYS A 40 -1.19 -12.27 4.40
CA LYS A 40 -1.99 -11.72 5.50
C LYS A 40 -2.85 -10.57 5.02
N ARG A 41 -4.17 -10.70 5.20
CA ARG A 41 -5.12 -9.62 4.89
C ARG A 41 -4.87 -8.35 5.73
N GLU A 42 -4.42 -8.54 6.97
CA GLU A 42 -4.06 -7.44 7.89
C GLU A 42 -3.02 -6.48 7.31
N ASP A 43 -2.10 -6.97 6.49
CA ASP A 43 -1.04 -6.11 5.95
C ASP A 43 -1.61 -5.16 4.89
N CYS A 44 -2.56 -5.62 4.08
CA CYS A 44 -3.31 -4.77 3.16
C CYS A 44 -4.09 -3.68 3.87
N THR A 45 -4.79 -4.01 4.96
CA THR A 45 -5.57 -3.02 5.72
C THR A 45 -4.65 -2.00 6.42
N LYS A 46 -3.49 -2.44 6.93
CA LYS A 46 -2.45 -1.53 7.48
C LYS A 46 -1.93 -0.56 6.42
N TYR A 47 -1.59 -1.03 5.22
CA TYR A 47 -1.13 -0.14 4.14
C TYR A 47 -2.22 0.84 3.69
N ASN A 48 -3.48 0.40 3.64
CA ASN A 48 -4.61 1.29 3.34
C ASN A 48 -4.74 2.39 4.39
N LYS A 49 -4.70 2.05 5.69
CA LYS A 49 -4.72 3.02 6.79
C LYS A 49 -3.55 4.00 6.69
N LEU A 50 -2.33 3.51 6.48
CA LEU A 50 -1.15 4.35 6.34
C LEU A 50 -1.27 5.32 5.15
N SER A 51 -1.81 4.86 4.01
CA SER A 51 -2.05 5.71 2.86
C SER A 51 -3.08 6.81 3.14
N ARG A 52 -4.12 6.54 3.96
CA ARG A 52 -5.08 7.57 4.39
C ARG A 52 -4.41 8.61 5.29
N ASN A 53 -3.64 8.16 6.29
CA ASN A 53 -2.92 9.07 7.18
C ASN A 53 -1.97 10.01 6.41
N ILE A 54 -1.30 9.51 5.36
CA ILE A 54 -0.45 10.34 4.49
C ILE A 54 -1.27 11.42 3.78
N ARG A 55 -2.46 11.08 3.27
CA ARG A 55 -3.35 12.04 2.61
C ARG A 55 -3.91 13.06 3.59
N GLU A 56 -4.33 12.61 4.77
CA GLU A 56 -4.81 13.49 5.84
C GLU A 56 -3.71 14.46 6.30
N LEU A 57 -2.47 13.99 6.45
CA LEU A 57 -1.34 14.87 6.73
C LEU A 57 -1.09 15.88 5.59
N ALA A 58 -1.21 15.45 4.33
CA ALA A 58 -1.07 16.36 3.21
C ALA A 58 -2.17 17.43 3.18
N GLN A 59 -3.42 17.08 3.52
CA GLN A 59 -4.53 18.03 3.65
C GLN A 59 -4.28 19.02 4.79
N LYS A 60 -3.86 18.52 5.96
CA LYS A 60 -3.49 19.40 7.08
C LYS A 60 -2.37 20.37 6.72
N ILE A 61 -1.38 19.94 5.93
CA ILE A 61 -0.31 20.83 5.44
C ILE A 61 -0.89 21.90 4.49
N TRP A 62 -1.90 21.54 3.69
CA TRP A 62 -2.55 22.45 2.75
C TRP A 62 -3.43 23.49 3.46
N ASP A 63 -4.06 23.12 4.59
CA ASP A 63 -4.91 24.00 5.39
C ASP A 63 -4.14 25.14 6.10
N PHE A 64 -2.81 25.04 6.24
CA PHE A 64 -1.99 26.12 6.83
C PHE A 64 -1.85 27.33 5.89
N ASP A 65 -1.66 28.52 6.45
CA ASP A 65 -1.45 29.75 5.67
C ASP A 65 -0.13 29.69 4.87
N GLU A 66 -0.13 30.28 3.68
CA GLU A 66 1.02 30.30 2.76
C GLU A 66 2.16 31.18 3.27
N LYS A 67 1.86 32.10 4.18
CA LYS A 67 2.83 33.05 4.74
C LYS A 67 3.68 32.44 5.85
N ASP A 68 3.27 31.30 6.41
CA ASP A 68 4.01 30.61 7.46
C ASP A 68 5.18 29.83 6.83
N GLY A 69 6.42 30.21 7.16
CA GLY A 69 7.62 29.46 6.73
C GLY A 69 7.61 27.99 7.15
N PHE A 70 6.80 27.65 8.15
CA PHE A 70 6.53 26.28 8.60
C PHE A 70 5.90 25.40 7.51
N ARG A 71 4.99 25.95 6.68
CA ARG A 71 4.35 25.19 5.60
C ARG A 71 5.36 24.77 4.54
N ALA A 72 6.27 25.66 4.16
CA ALA A 72 7.34 25.38 3.19
C ALA A 72 8.31 24.31 3.72
N GLN A 73 8.76 24.45 4.97
CA GLN A 73 9.66 23.49 5.61
C GLN A 73 9.01 22.11 5.75
N SER A 74 7.77 22.06 6.26
CA SER A 74 7.03 20.80 6.46
C SER A 74 6.75 20.10 5.14
N THR A 75 6.41 20.85 4.09
CA THR A 75 6.19 20.31 2.74
C THR A 75 7.47 19.68 2.18
N ALA A 76 8.61 20.37 2.32
CA ALA A 76 9.90 19.87 1.84
C ALA A 76 10.30 18.57 2.55
N LEU A 77 10.22 18.54 3.89
CA LEU A 77 10.55 17.36 4.70
C LEU A 77 9.62 16.18 4.40
N PHE A 78 8.32 16.46 4.25
CA PHE A 78 7.33 15.44 3.94
C PHE A 78 7.58 14.82 2.56
N LEU A 79 7.82 15.63 1.53
CA LEU A 79 8.11 15.16 0.17
C LEU A 79 9.44 14.42 0.11
N GLU A 80 10.45 14.86 0.85
CA GLU A 80 11.73 14.15 0.95
C GLU A 80 11.55 12.76 1.55
N LYS A 81 10.80 12.64 2.65
CA LYS A 81 10.53 11.36 3.31
C LYS A 81 9.72 10.42 2.43
N LEU A 82 8.71 10.93 1.71
CA LEU A 82 7.92 10.11 0.79
C LEU A 82 8.74 9.64 -0.42
N TYR A 83 9.68 10.47 -0.89
CA TYR A 83 10.59 10.12 -1.97
C TYR A 83 11.65 9.12 -1.55
N SER A 84 12.24 9.28 -0.35
CA SER A 84 13.26 8.33 0.16
C SER A 84 12.69 6.93 0.37
N VAL A 85 11.44 6.83 0.84
CA VAL A 85 10.68 5.56 0.90
C VAL A 85 10.27 5.08 -0.50
N GLY A 86 10.18 5.99 -1.46
CA GLY A 86 9.84 5.70 -2.86
C GLY A 86 8.34 5.61 -3.13
N LEU A 87 7.48 6.19 -2.29
CA LEU A 87 6.05 6.22 -2.56
C LEU A 87 5.72 7.15 -3.74
N ILE A 88 6.53 8.18 -3.95
CA ILE A 88 6.37 9.19 -5.00
C ILE A 88 7.61 9.19 -5.90
N PRO A 89 7.45 9.34 -7.24
CA PRO A 89 8.57 9.37 -8.18
C PRO A 89 9.31 10.72 -8.24
N THR A 90 8.70 11.83 -7.84
CA THR A 90 9.25 13.20 -7.96
C THR A 90 8.88 14.07 -6.76
N LYS A 91 9.80 14.94 -6.30
CA LYS A 91 9.60 15.81 -5.12
C LYS A 91 8.91 17.16 -5.40
N GLN A 92 8.40 17.39 -6.61
CA GLN A 92 8.00 18.73 -7.05
C GLN A 92 6.58 19.14 -6.63
N LYS A 93 5.65 18.20 -6.53
CA LYS A 93 4.22 18.49 -6.38
C LYS A 93 3.65 17.79 -5.16
N LEU A 94 3.06 18.57 -4.26
CA LEU A 94 2.30 18.03 -3.12
C LEU A 94 1.04 17.29 -3.59
N SER A 95 0.44 17.65 -4.72
CA SER A 95 -0.75 16.97 -5.27
C SER A 95 -0.57 15.45 -5.46
N LEU A 96 0.66 15.00 -5.71
CA LEU A 96 0.99 13.58 -5.88
C LEU A 96 0.78 12.75 -4.60
N THR A 97 0.77 13.38 -3.43
CA THR A 97 0.54 12.68 -2.16
C THR A 97 -0.90 12.17 -2.05
N ASN A 98 -1.86 12.84 -2.70
CA ASN A 98 -3.26 12.44 -2.71
C ASN A 98 -3.48 11.13 -3.49
N GLU A 99 -2.63 10.85 -4.48
CA GLU A 99 -2.69 9.64 -5.31
C GLU A 99 -2.02 8.42 -4.65
N VAL A 100 -1.31 8.62 -3.53
CA VAL A 100 -0.63 7.53 -2.82
C VAL A 100 -1.67 6.54 -2.31
N SER A 101 -1.60 5.30 -2.79
CA SER A 101 -2.49 4.20 -2.42
C SER A 101 -1.70 3.04 -1.82
N ALA A 102 -2.37 2.07 -1.19
CA ALA A 102 -1.71 0.84 -0.71
C ALA A 102 -0.94 0.09 -1.81
N SER A 103 -1.33 0.25 -3.08
CA SER A 103 -0.59 -0.31 -4.22
C SER A 103 0.83 0.24 -4.35
N ALA A 104 1.08 1.49 -3.94
CA ALA A 104 2.42 2.09 -3.95
C ALA A 104 3.34 1.38 -2.95
N PHE A 105 2.84 1.06 -1.76
CA PHE A 105 3.54 0.26 -0.77
C PHE A 105 3.83 -1.16 -1.26
N CYS A 106 2.86 -1.81 -1.90
CA CYS A 106 3.02 -3.16 -2.41
C CYS A 106 4.10 -3.27 -3.49
N ARG A 107 4.30 -2.20 -4.28
CA ARG A 107 5.37 -2.11 -5.29
C ARG A 107 6.77 -1.99 -4.69
N ARG A 108 6.88 -1.51 -3.45
CA ARG A 108 8.14 -1.35 -2.71
C ARG A 108 8.52 -2.56 -1.86
N ARG A 109 7.70 -3.62 -1.85
CA ARG A 109 8.06 -4.87 -1.18
C ARG A 109 9.21 -5.57 -1.93
N LEU A 110 10.09 -6.23 -1.18
CA LEU A 110 11.24 -6.95 -1.72
C LEU A 110 10.90 -7.92 -2.87
N PRO A 111 9.85 -8.78 -2.78
CA PRO A 111 9.52 -9.68 -3.89
C PRO A 111 9.20 -8.93 -5.19
N THR A 112 8.49 -7.79 -5.09
CA THR A 112 8.12 -6.97 -6.24
C THR A 112 9.34 -6.25 -6.83
N ILE A 113 10.28 -5.82 -5.99
CA ILE A 113 11.53 -5.19 -6.43
C ILE A 113 12.41 -6.21 -7.16
N MET A 114 12.52 -7.45 -6.66
CA MET A 114 13.29 -8.52 -7.31
C MET A 114 12.81 -8.80 -8.74
N LEU A 115 11.50 -8.79 -8.96
CA LEU A 115 10.92 -8.89 -10.30
C LEU A 115 11.30 -7.72 -11.20
N LYS A 116 11.26 -6.49 -10.66
CA LYS A 116 11.64 -5.29 -11.41
C LYS A 116 13.12 -5.33 -11.81
N LEU A 117 13.98 -5.87 -10.96
CA LEU A 117 15.40 -6.10 -11.20
C LEU A 117 15.71 -7.37 -12.02
N ARG A 118 14.67 -8.10 -12.48
CA ARG A 118 14.81 -9.36 -13.24
C ARG A 118 15.57 -10.47 -12.52
N MET A 119 15.59 -10.45 -11.18
CA MET A 119 16.21 -11.51 -10.36
C MET A 119 15.32 -12.76 -10.24
N ALA A 120 14.02 -12.60 -10.44
CA ALA A 120 13.06 -13.69 -10.44
C ALA A 120 12.02 -13.48 -11.55
N GLN A 121 11.56 -14.57 -12.15
CA GLN A 121 10.58 -14.51 -13.25
C GLN A 121 9.15 -14.28 -12.75
N ASN A 122 8.80 -14.84 -11.58
CA ASN A 122 7.45 -14.79 -11.01
C ASN A 122 7.46 -14.27 -9.56
N LEU A 123 6.32 -13.72 -9.11
CA LEU A 123 6.14 -13.28 -7.70
C LEU A 123 6.26 -14.45 -6.72
N LYS A 124 5.68 -15.60 -7.06
CA LYS A 124 5.74 -16.81 -6.23
C LYS A 124 7.17 -17.29 -6.04
N THR A 125 7.94 -17.36 -7.12
CA THR A 125 9.35 -17.78 -7.07
C THR A 125 10.20 -16.79 -6.27
N ALA A 126 9.91 -15.48 -6.38
CA ALA A 126 10.60 -14.47 -5.59
C ALA A 126 10.32 -14.66 -4.07
N ILE A 127 9.09 -15.00 -3.70
CA ILE A 127 8.72 -15.27 -2.29
C ILE A 127 9.42 -16.54 -1.79
N THR A 128 9.40 -17.63 -2.56
CA THR A 128 10.08 -18.88 -2.15
C THR A 128 11.58 -18.67 -1.98
N PHE A 129 12.21 -17.86 -2.82
CA PHE A 129 13.63 -17.52 -2.70
C PHE A 129 13.95 -16.70 -1.45
N ILE A 130 13.05 -15.82 -1.04
CA ILE A 130 13.16 -15.05 0.21
C ILE A 130 12.96 -15.97 1.42
N GLU A 131 11.98 -16.87 1.38
CA GLU A 131 11.71 -17.85 2.45
C GLU A 131 12.87 -18.82 2.67
N GLN A 132 13.49 -19.26 1.57
CA GLN A 132 14.69 -20.11 1.59
C GLN A 132 15.94 -19.36 2.08
N GLY A 133 15.91 -18.03 2.16
CA GLY A 133 17.03 -17.20 2.66
C GLY A 133 18.17 -16.98 1.66
N LEU A 134 17.99 -17.35 0.39
CA LEU A 134 18.97 -17.19 -0.69
C LEU A 134 19.30 -15.72 -0.99
N TYR A 135 18.33 -14.82 -0.78
CA TYR A 135 18.49 -13.40 -1.01
C TYR A 135 18.34 -12.66 0.32
N SER A 136 19.48 -12.38 0.96
CA SER A 136 19.56 -11.46 2.08
C SER A 136 20.01 -10.10 1.56
N ILE A 137 19.24 -9.04 1.84
CA ILE A 137 19.74 -7.68 1.65
C ILE A 137 21.00 -7.56 2.49
N CYS A 138 22.11 -7.16 1.85
CA CYS A 138 23.51 -7.42 2.21
C CYS A 138 23.94 -7.18 3.68
N HIS A 139 23.09 -6.59 4.55
CA HIS A 139 23.45 -6.45 5.96
C HIS A 139 22.29 -6.34 6.99
N GLN A 140 21.10 -6.92 6.80
CA GLN A 140 20.20 -7.19 7.94
C GLN A 140 19.31 -8.42 7.70
N THR A 141 19.53 -9.43 8.53
CA THR A 141 18.77 -10.69 8.63
C THR A 141 17.28 -10.41 8.80
N SER A 142 16.54 -10.41 7.69
CA SER A 142 15.07 -10.30 7.68
C SER A 142 14.42 -11.68 7.85
N LYS A 143 14.63 -12.32 9.00
CA LYS A 143 13.63 -13.26 9.49
C LYS A 143 12.60 -12.44 10.26
N LYS A 144 11.45 -12.23 9.60
CA LYS A 144 10.28 -11.45 10.06
C LYS A 144 10.53 -9.95 10.20
N ILE A 145 9.94 -9.19 9.27
CA ILE A 145 8.90 -8.20 9.62
C ILE A 145 9.15 -7.53 10.99
N LYS A 146 10.14 -6.64 11.05
CA LYS A 146 10.25 -5.59 12.09
C LYS A 146 9.88 -4.25 11.46
N ILE A 147 8.71 -4.20 10.82
CA ILE A 147 8.04 -2.92 10.48
C ILE A 147 7.41 -2.32 11.74
N THR A 148 7.32 -3.07 12.84
CA THR A 148 6.88 -2.60 14.16
C THR A 148 7.92 -1.78 14.93
N THR A 149 9.22 -1.86 14.60
CA THR A 149 10.25 -1.15 15.39
C THR A 149 10.58 0.25 14.89
N PHE A 150 10.06 0.69 13.74
CA PHE A 150 10.29 2.06 13.26
C PHE A 150 9.26 3.09 13.74
N PHE A 151 8.11 2.65 14.26
CA PHE A 151 7.08 3.56 14.81
C PHE A 151 7.15 3.72 16.34
N ASN A 152 7.73 2.76 17.08
CA ASN A 152 7.76 2.79 18.55
C ASN A 152 8.92 3.59 19.17
N ASN A 153 9.84 4.15 18.36
CA ASN A 153 10.93 5.00 18.86
C ASN A 153 10.69 6.48 18.54
N SER A 154 9.49 6.99 18.86
CA SER A 154 9.18 8.43 18.84
C SER A 154 8.73 8.95 20.21
N SER A 155 8.99 8.20 21.28
CA SER A 155 8.56 8.53 22.65
C SER A 155 9.72 8.73 23.63
N VAL A 156 10.94 8.99 23.13
CA VAL A 156 12.08 9.43 23.94
C VAL A 156 12.88 10.42 23.11
N ILE A 157 12.47 11.69 23.20
CA ILE A 157 13.21 12.93 23.42
C ILE A 157 12.17 14.05 23.36
#